data_AF-B5RMM1-F1
#
_entry.id   AF-B5RMM1-F1
#
_cell.length_a   1.000
_cell.length_b   1.000
_cell.length_c   1.000
_cell.angle_alpha   90.00
_cell.angle_beta   90.00
_cell.angle_gamma   90.00
#
_symmetry.space_group_name_H-M   'P 1'
#
loop_
_entity.id
_entity.type
_entity.pdbx_description
1 polymer ?
#
loop_
_entity_poly.entity_id
_entity_poly.type
_entity_poly.pdbx_seq_one_letter_code
_entity_poly.pdbx_strand_id
1 'polypeptide(L)'
;MNLKIYFPHLYHYLFNHESIKGLSVFEKEVEIIKYIEDNKKTISTFINENFKFDTDSLIQYVKEKTNIIISPIILSNIESIDLNIVKDLFNKKFNKNNLELIFNSIKTNPYLRKEFLYNFNIISSGYITFYINKLFEDKNSYTIYLIKKESNIFDSSKIIKNYIKILLLLRILIIKFYLEKEIKLVPQNIENISQLVSKEIEFLDNNTVKIITQSLFKYEHLSNMSPIATLISIFSNRTKIPNIKNNRTKGFIGYDESWFSIKQSNSKDYDPRIIKELLEIARKNKW
;
A
#
# COMPACT_ATOMS: atom_id res chain seq x y z
N MET A 1 10.62 28.85 -0.78
CA MET A 1 9.53 28.96 0.21
C MET A 1 10.13 29.62 1.44
N ASN A 2 9.64 30.81 1.84
CA ASN A 2 10.15 31.47 3.06
C ASN A 2 9.67 30.70 4.28
N LEU A 3 10.55 29.84 4.80
CA LEU A 3 10.27 28.98 5.95
C LEU A 3 10.11 29.84 7.20
N LYS A 4 8.98 29.68 7.90
CA LYS A 4 8.84 30.26 9.23
C LYS A 4 9.79 29.55 10.19
N ILE A 5 10.42 30.32 11.07
CA ILE A 5 11.48 29.87 11.98
C ILE A 5 11.02 28.70 12.87
N TYR A 6 9.73 28.62 13.20
CA TYR A 6 9.19 27.56 14.08
C TYR A 6 8.88 26.23 13.38
N PHE A 7 8.88 26.16 12.04
CA PHE A 7 8.53 24.91 11.32
C PHE A 7 9.46 23.74 11.65
N PRO A 8 10.80 23.89 11.68
CA PRO A 8 11.70 22.81 12.07
C PRO A 8 11.44 22.31 13.50
N HIS A 9 11.20 23.22 14.44
CA HIS A 9 10.93 22.87 15.84
C HIS A 9 9.62 22.09 15.99
N LEU A 10 8.56 22.56 15.34
CA LEU A 10 7.25 21.91 15.36
C LEU A 10 7.31 20.53 14.69
N TYR A 11 7.97 20.42 13.54
CA TYR A 11 8.18 19.13 12.88
C TYR A 11 8.96 18.17 13.79
N HIS A 12 10.07 18.60 14.38
CA HIS A 12 10.88 17.76 15.25
C HIS A 12 10.08 17.28 16.47
N TYR A 13 9.30 18.16 17.09
CA TYR A 13 8.42 17.82 18.20
C TYR A 13 7.37 16.79 17.79
N LEU A 14 6.62 17.04 16.72
CA LEU A 14 5.57 16.15 16.25
C LEU A 14 6.13 14.79 15.81
N PHE A 15 7.25 14.77 15.09
CA PHE A 15 7.86 13.55 14.56
C PHE A 15 8.44 12.62 15.64
N ASN A 16 8.84 13.19 16.78
CA ASN A 16 9.41 12.45 17.92
C ASN A 16 8.43 12.28 19.09
N HIS A 17 7.18 12.72 18.93
CA HIS A 17 6.17 12.61 19.98
C HIS A 17 5.93 11.14 20.38
N GLU A 18 5.77 10.88 21.67
CA GLU A 18 5.70 9.52 22.22
C GLU A 18 4.54 8.70 21.62
N SER A 19 3.40 9.34 21.37
CA SER A 19 2.21 8.69 20.80
C SER A 19 2.43 8.09 19.41
N ILE A 20 3.41 8.57 18.65
CA ILE A 20 3.73 8.07 17.31
C ILE A 20 5.15 7.48 17.23
N LYS A 21 5.86 7.33 18.36
CA LYS A 21 7.26 6.89 18.39
C LYS A 21 7.47 5.52 17.73
N GLY A 22 6.50 4.61 17.87
CA GLY A 22 6.54 3.28 17.27
C GLY A 22 6.03 3.20 15.82
N LEU A 23 5.59 4.32 15.22
CA LEU A 23 5.19 4.36 13.82
C LEU A 23 6.41 4.37 12.90
N SER A 24 6.28 3.70 11.75
CA SER A 24 7.21 3.89 10.63
C SER A 24 7.20 5.35 10.16
N VAL A 25 8.25 5.76 9.47
CA VAL A 25 8.36 7.11 8.89
C VAL A 25 7.15 7.45 8.00
N PHE A 26 6.61 6.46 7.29
CA PHE A 26 5.43 6.58 6.44
C PHE A 26 4.16 6.90 7.24
N GLU A 27 3.94 6.15 8.31
CA GLU A 27 2.77 6.31 9.16
C GLU A 27 2.85 7.59 9.99
N LYS A 28 4.06 7.99 10.41
CA LYS A 28 4.29 9.28 11.07
C LYS A 28 3.84 10.45 10.19
N GLU A 29 4.17 10.42 8.89
CA GLU A 29 3.72 11.48 7.98
C GLU A 29 2.18 11.58 7.96
N VAL A 30 1.50 10.44 7.82
CA VAL A 30 0.03 10.39 7.77
C VAL A 30 -0.59 10.92 9.06
N GLU A 31 -0.10 10.47 10.22
CA GLU A 31 -0.64 10.91 11.51
C GLU A 31 -0.33 12.38 11.82
N ILE A 32 0.85 12.88 11.44
CA ILE A 32 1.19 14.30 11.60
C ILE A 32 0.30 15.18 10.74
N ILE A 33 0.10 14.82 9.45
CA ILE A 33 -0.78 15.58 8.56
C ILE A 33 -2.21 15.57 9.09
N LYS A 34 -2.71 14.40 9.50
CA LYS A 34 -4.05 14.25 10.09
C LYS A 34 -4.20 15.12 11.35
N TYR A 35 -3.21 15.11 12.25
CA TYR A 35 -3.22 15.95 13.44
C TYR A 35 -3.29 17.44 13.09
N ILE A 36 -2.51 17.90 12.11
CA ILE A 36 -2.51 19.29 11.64
C ILE A 36 -3.88 19.66 11.04
N GLU A 37 -4.49 18.77 10.27
CA GLU A 37 -5.81 18.96 9.66
C GLU A 37 -6.93 19.00 10.70
N ASP A 38 -6.96 18.02 11.62
CA ASP A 38 -7.98 17.89 12.67
C ASP A 38 -7.93 19.08 13.65
N ASN A 39 -6.74 19.57 13.95
CA ASN A 39 -6.52 20.67 14.90
C ASN A 39 -6.40 22.04 14.22
N LYS A 40 -6.65 22.15 12.91
CA LYS A 40 -6.47 23.40 12.15
C LYS A 40 -7.13 24.60 12.81
N LYS A 41 -8.35 24.45 13.33
CA LYS A 41 -9.07 25.51 14.04
C LYS A 41 -8.38 25.93 15.34
N THR A 42 -8.00 24.97 16.17
CA THR A 42 -7.31 25.22 17.44
C THR A 42 -5.92 25.82 17.23
N ILE A 43 -5.16 25.33 16.25
CA ILE A 43 -3.85 25.89 15.97
C ILE A 43 -3.99 27.32 15.40
N SER A 44 -5.05 27.60 14.62
CA SER A 44 -5.35 28.95 14.11
C SER A 44 -5.63 29.97 15.21
N THR A 45 -6.15 29.54 16.37
CA THR A 45 -6.40 30.47 17.48
C THR A 45 -5.11 30.92 18.18
N PHE A 46 -3.99 30.21 17.98
CA PHE A 46 -2.69 30.56 18.56
C PHE A 46 -1.74 31.25 17.56
N ILE A 47 -2.09 31.32 16.27
CA ILE A 47 -1.22 31.84 15.20
C ILE A 47 -2.04 32.81 14.31
N ASN A 48 -1.60 34.07 14.24
CA ASN A 48 -2.30 35.20 13.57
C ASN A 48 -2.70 34.96 12.09
N GLU A 49 -3.67 35.78 11.64
CA GLU A 49 -4.66 35.71 10.54
C GLU A 49 -4.38 35.07 9.16
N ASN A 50 -3.20 34.52 8.84
CA ASN A 50 -2.93 33.81 7.56
C ASN A 50 -2.84 32.28 7.70
N PHE A 51 -3.55 31.72 8.66
CA PHE A 51 -3.38 30.35 9.12
C PHE A 51 -3.61 29.26 8.05
N LYS A 52 -4.50 29.51 7.08
CA LYS A 52 -4.75 28.53 6.00
C LYS A 52 -3.49 28.29 5.16
N PHE A 53 -2.81 29.36 4.76
CA PHE A 53 -1.56 29.30 4.00
C PHE A 53 -0.43 28.67 4.82
N ASP A 54 -0.38 28.96 6.13
CA ASP A 54 0.61 28.38 7.04
C ASP A 54 0.42 26.88 7.26
N THR A 55 -0.83 26.41 7.32
CA THR A 55 -1.16 24.99 7.44
C THR A 55 -0.70 24.23 6.21
N ASP A 56 -1.05 24.73 5.03
CA ASP A 56 -0.69 24.09 3.76
C ASP A 56 0.84 24.11 3.59
N SER A 57 1.49 25.19 4.02
CA SER A 57 2.95 25.32 4.06
C SER A 57 3.62 24.34 5.04
N LEU A 58 3.03 24.13 6.21
CA LEU A 58 3.53 23.17 7.20
C LEU A 58 3.35 21.72 6.72
N ILE A 59 2.21 21.40 6.11
CA ILE A 59 1.96 20.09 5.50
C ILE A 59 2.99 19.82 4.39
N GLN A 60 3.25 20.82 3.55
CA GLN A 60 4.29 20.72 2.52
C GLN A 60 5.68 20.50 3.13
N TYR A 61 6.01 21.22 4.20
CA TYR A 61 7.27 21.03 4.92
C TYR A 61 7.41 19.62 5.51
N VAL A 62 6.34 19.09 6.13
CA VAL A 62 6.30 17.71 6.65
C VAL A 62 6.57 16.73 5.50
N LYS A 63 5.90 16.87 4.35
CA LYS A 63 6.10 16.01 3.17
C LYS A 63 7.54 16.09 2.64
N GLU A 64 8.13 17.29 2.58
CA GLU A 64 9.51 17.48 2.13
C GLU A 64 10.51 16.81 3.07
N LYS A 65 10.35 16.97 4.39
CA LYS A 65 11.21 16.31 5.37
C LYS A 65 11.04 14.80 5.35
N THR A 66 9.81 14.31 5.23
CA THR A 66 9.59 12.88 5.06
C THR A 66 10.21 12.37 3.77
N ASN A 67 10.08 13.10 2.64
CA ASN A 67 10.68 12.72 1.35
C ASN A 67 12.18 12.51 1.43
N ILE A 68 12.90 13.37 2.15
CA ILE A 68 14.36 13.22 2.35
C ILE A 68 14.67 11.89 3.03
N ILE A 69 13.85 11.47 4.00
CA ILE A 69 14.05 10.23 4.76
C ILE A 69 13.62 8.99 3.94
N ILE A 70 12.47 9.04 3.28
CA ILE A 70 11.89 7.85 2.61
C ILE A 70 12.49 7.59 1.23
N SER A 71 13.01 8.60 0.53
CA SER A 71 13.46 8.41 -0.87
C SER A 71 14.57 7.36 -0.97
N PRO A 72 15.63 7.37 -0.14
CA PRO A 72 16.65 6.32 -0.16
C PRO A 72 16.07 4.92 0.15
N ILE A 73 15.12 4.84 1.08
CA ILE A 73 14.47 3.58 1.48
C ILE A 73 13.68 3.00 0.30
N ILE A 74 12.95 3.86 -0.41
CA ILE A 74 12.14 3.47 -1.57
C ILE A 74 13.02 2.98 -2.70
N LEU A 75 14.05 3.75 -3.07
CA LEU A 75 14.97 3.38 -4.14
C LEU A 75 15.68 2.06 -3.83
N SER A 76 16.20 1.89 -2.61
CA SER A 76 16.84 0.64 -2.19
C SER A 76 15.90 -0.57 -2.25
N ASN A 77 14.62 -0.41 -1.88
CA ASN A 77 13.65 -1.50 -2.00
C ASN A 77 13.32 -1.83 -3.46
N ILE A 78 13.18 -0.82 -4.33
CA ILE A 78 12.98 -1.03 -5.78
C ILE A 78 14.19 -1.76 -6.38
N GLU A 79 15.40 -1.38 -5.98
CA GLU A 79 16.64 -2.06 -6.39
C GLU A 79 16.67 -3.53 -5.95
N SER A 80 16.15 -3.85 -4.76
CA SER A 80 16.08 -5.22 -4.23
C SER A 80 15.10 -6.15 -4.96
N ILE A 81 14.18 -5.60 -5.76
CA ILE A 81 13.24 -6.39 -6.56
C ILE A 81 13.99 -7.02 -7.73
N ASP A 82 13.94 -8.35 -7.79
CA ASP A 82 14.51 -9.13 -8.88
C ASP A 82 13.50 -9.20 -10.03
N LEU A 83 13.61 -8.27 -10.98
CA LEU A 83 12.74 -8.24 -12.16
C LEU A 83 13.00 -9.39 -13.13
N ASN A 84 14.19 -10.00 -13.09
CA ASN A 84 14.55 -11.03 -14.06
C ASN A 84 13.70 -12.29 -13.88
N ILE A 85 13.43 -12.67 -12.63
CA ILE A 85 12.63 -13.86 -12.30
C ILE A 85 11.13 -13.71 -12.57
N VAL A 86 10.66 -12.49 -12.82
CA VAL A 86 9.24 -12.19 -13.10
C VAL A 86 9.04 -11.63 -14.51
N LYS A 87 10.11 -11.55 -15.30
CA LYS A 87 10.09 -10.95 -16.64
C LYS A 87 9.05 -11.63 -17.54
N ASP A 88 8.94 -12.94 -17.45
CA ASP A 88 8.01 -13.74 -18.26
C ASP A 88 6.53 -13.57 -17.88
N LEU A 89 6.26 -12.89 -16.75
CA LEU A 89 4.91 -12.49 -16.35
C LEU A 89 4.45 -11.20 -17.04
N PHE A 90 5.36 -10.47 -17.70
CA PHE A 90 5.07 -9.22 -18.37
C PHE A 90 5.24 -9.38 -19.89
N ASN A 91 4.18 -9.09 -20.64
CA ASN A 91 4.20 -9.17 -22.11
C ASN A 91 4.78 -7.91 -22.78
N LYS A 92 5.12 -6.88 -21.99
CA LYS A 92 5.68 -5.62 -22.46
C LYS A 92 6.99 -5.33 -21.75
N LYS A 93 7.80 -4.43 -22.33
CA LYS A 93 9.09 -4.01 -21.75
C LYS A 93 8.87 -3.22 -20.46
N PHE A 94 8.89 -3.92 -19.34
CA PHE A 94 8.85 -3.36 -17.99
C PHE A 94 10.24 -3.41 -17.34
N ASN A 95 10.67 -2.30 -16.73
CA ASN A 95 11.98 -2.18 -16.08
C ASN A 95 11.93 -1.37 -14.77
N LYS A 96 13.06 -1.33 -14.05
CA LYS A 96 13.16 -0.64 -12.74
C LYS A 96 12.93 0.86 -12.85
N ASN A 97 13.40 1.50 -13.92
CA ASN A 97 13.19 2.93 -14.15
C ASN A 97 11.70 3.26 -14.20
N ASN A 98 10.85 2.35 -14.72
CA ASN A 98 9.40 2.54 -14.69
C ASN A 98 8.85 2.61 -13.26
N LEU A 99 9.39 1.82 -12.31
CA LEU A 99 8.99 1.86 -10.90
C LEU A 99 9.43 3.14 -10.18
N GLU A 100 10.63 3.63 -10.47
CA GLU A 100 11.14 4.87 -9.89
C GLU A 100 10.35 6.10 -10.34
N LEU A 101 9.95 6.12 -11.62
CA LEU A 101 9.12 7.18 -12.19
C LEU A 101 7.75 7.28 -11.51
N ILE A 102 7.18 6.14 -11.06
CA ILE A 102 5.91 6.14 -10.31
C ILE A 102 6.06 6.98 -9.06
N PHE A 103 7.10 6.76 -8.26
CA PHE A 103 7.29 7.49 -7.00
C PHE A 103 7.40 9.00 -7.21
N ASN A 104 8.06 9.46 -8.27
CA ASN A 104 8.13 10.89 -8.58
C ASN A 104 6.79 11.46 -9.03
N SER A 105 6.02 10.70 -9.81
CA SER A 105 4.76 11.14 -10.41
C SER A 105 3.58 11.30 -9.44
N ILE A 106 3.74 10.85 -8.19
CA ILE A 106 2.68 10.78 -7.17
C ILE A 106 2.97 11.64 -5.93
N LYS A 107 4.15 12.29 -5.85
CA LYS A 107 4.55 13.07 -4.66
C LYS A 107 3.61 14.24 -4.37
N THR A 108 3.02 14.81 -5.42
CA THR A 108 2.23 16.04 -5.37
C THR A 108 0.77 15.81 -5.00
N ASN A 109 0.20 14.65 -5.33
CA ASN A 109 -1.19 14.31 -5.01
C ASN A 109 -1.28 13.67 -3.62
N PRO A 110 -1.95 14.30 -2.63
CA PRO A 110 -1.99 13.78 -1.25
C PRO A 110 -2.61 12.38 -1.13
N TYR A 111 -3.65 12.11 -1.90
CA TYR A 111 -4.33 10.81 -1.88
C TYR A 111 -3.44 9.71 -2.48
N LEU A 112 -2.85 9.94 -3.65
CA LEU A 112 -1.95 8.98 -4.29
C LEU A 112 -0.68 8.75 -3.47
N ARG A 113 -0.15 9.81 -2.84
CA ARG A 113 0.96 9.71 -1.91
C ARG A 113 0.61 8.78 -0.76
N LYS A 114 -0.51 9.04 -0.08
CA LYS A 114 -0.96 8.22 1.05
C LYS A 114 -1.12 6.75 0.65
N GLU A 115 -1.82 6.47 -0.45
CA GLU A 115 -2.00 5.10 -0.97
C GLU A 115 -0.67 4.42 -1.31
N PHE A 116 0.29 5.16 -1.90
CA PHE A 116 1.62 4.62 -2.20
C PHE A 116 2.41 4.29 -0.94
N LEU A 117 2.44 5.21 0.04
CA LEU A 117 3.17 4.98 1.29
C LEU A 117 2.61 3.76 2.02
N TYR A 118 1.30 3.54 1.95
CA TYR A 118 0.66 2.34 2.47
C TYR A 118 1.13 1.08 1.73
N ASN A 119 1.00 1.02 0.41
CA ASN A 119 1.47 -0.15 -0.36
C ASN A 119 2.97 -0.41 -0.12
N PHE A 120 3.76 0.65 -0.02
CA PHE A 120 5.20 0.55 0.22
C PHE A 120 5.51 0.05 1.63
N ASN A 121 4.76 0.46 2.66
CA ASN A 121 4.93 -0.05 4.02
C ASN A 121 4.67 -1.57 4.12
N ILE A 122 3.74 -2.12 3.33
CA ILE A 122 3.59 -3.58 3.20
C ILE A 122 4.85 -4.21 2.60
N ILE A 123 5.41 -3.60 1.57
CA ILE A 123 6.57 -4.14 0.87
C ILE A 123 7.78 -4.18 1.81
N SER A 124 8.01 -3.10 2.57
CA SER A 124 9.16 -2.94 3.46
C SER A 124 9.05 -3.73 4.77
N SER A 125 7.84 -3.95 5.29
CA SER A 125 7.62 -4.69 6.55
C SER A 125 7.90 -6.18 6.47
N GLY A 126 8.03 -6.74 5.26
CA GLY A 126 8.35 -8.15 5.07
C GLY A 126 7.15 -9.10 5.13
N TYR A 127 5.92 -8.62 5.38
CA TYR A 127 4.74 -9.49 5.50
C TYR A 127 4.46 -10.33 4.27
N ILE A 128 4.57 -9.75 3.07
CA ILE A 128 4.45 -10.51 1.81
C ILE A 128 5.43 -11.69 1.84
N THR A 129 6.66 -11.45 2.28
CA THR A 129 7.70 -12.49 2.29
C THR A 129 7.33 -13.61 3.24
N PHE A 130 6.90 -13.29 4.47
CA PHE A 130 6.53 -14.28 5.46
C PHE A 130 5.31 -15.11 5.03
N TYR A 131 4.22 -14.47 4.60
CA TYR A 131 2.99 -15.18 4.22
C TYR A 131 3.19 -16.04 2.98
N ILE A 132 3.82 -15.51 1.93
CA ILE A 132 4.06 -16.30 0.73
C ILE A 132 5.01 -17.46 1.03
N ASN A 133 6.04 -17.29 1.86
CA ASN A 133 6.89 -18.42 2.26
C ASN A 133 6.07 -19.51 2.99
N LYS A 134 5.22 -19.13 3.96
CA LYS A 134 4.38 -20.09 4.68
C LYS A 134 3.38 -20.83 3.80
N LEU A 135 2.83 -20.16 2.78
CA LEU A 135 1.99 -20.83 1.78
C LEU A 135 2.74 -21.89 0.97
N PHE A 136 4.04 -21.74 0.74
CA PHE A 136 4.86 -22.77 0.07
C PHE A 136 5.37 -23.86 1.01
N GLU A 137 5.48 -23.58 2.30
CA GLU A 137 5.82 -24.59 3.31
C GLU A 137 4.65 -25.58 3.52
N ASP A 138 3.41 -25.13 3.39
CA ASP A 138 2.23 -25.98 3.51
C ASP A 138 2.01 -26.83 2.25
N LYS A 139 2.09 -28.16 2.40
CA LYS A 139 2.01 -29.13 1.29
C LYS A 139 0.67 -29.08 0.55
N ASN A 140 -0.40 -28.59 1.18
CA ASN A 140 -1.75 -28.55 0.62
C ASN A 140 -2.30 -27.13 0.55
N SER A 141 -1.46 -26.16 0.20
CA SER A 141 -1.91 -24.78 0.14
C SER A 141 -2.98 -24.56 -0.94
N TYR A 142 -4.16 -24.13 -0.51
CA TYR A 142 -5.29 -23.82 -1.39
C TYR A 142 -4.96 -22.63 -2.29
N THR A 143 -4.37 -21.59 -1.70
CA THR A 143 -3.96 -20.38 -2.41
C THR A 143 -2.91 -20.69 -3.47
N ILE A 144 -1.89 -21.49 -3.16
CA ILE A 144 -0.86 -21.87 -4.15
C ILE A 144 -1.47 -22.73 -5.25
N TYR A 145 -2.36 -23.67 -4.92
CA TYR A 145 -3.08 -24.45 -5.91
C TYR A 145 -3.83 -23.55 -6.91
N LEU A 146 -4.59 -22.55 -6.41
CA LEU A 146 -5.29 -21.61 -7.28
C LEU A 146 -4.34 -20.79 -8.15
N ILE A 147 -3.24 -20.28 -7.59
CA ILE A 147 -2.28 -19.47 -8.34
C ILE A 147 -1.64 -20.29 -9.47
N LYS A 148 -1.23 -21.53 -9.18
CA LYS A 148 -0.65 -22.42 -10.20
C LYS A 148 -1.63 -22.80 -11.29
N LYS A 149 -2.94 -22.83 -11.00
CA LYS A 149 -3.99 -23.05 -11.99
C LYS A 149 -4.07 -21.89 -13.01
N GLU A 150 -3.72 -20.67 -12.62
CA GLU A 150 -3.67 -19.53 -13.54
C GLU A 150 -2.43 -19.54 -14.43
N SER A 151 -1.27 -19.93 -13.90
CA SER A 151 -0.04 -20.06 -14.68
C SER A 151 1.00 -20.96 -14.00
N ASN A 152 1.64 -21.81 -14.79
CA ASN A 152 2.75 -22.66 -14.35
C ASN A 152 4.03 -21.88 -14.02
N ILE A 153 4.13 -20.60 -14.44
CA ILE A 153 5.28 -19.73 -14.11
C ILE A 153 5.38 -19.48 -12.60
N PHE A 154 4.26 -19.59 -11.86
CA PHE A 154 4.23 -19.43 -10.40
C PHE A 154 4.68 -20.68 -9.65
N ASP A 155 5.87 -21.18 -9.97
CA ASP A 155 6.43 -22.41 -9.42
C ASP A 155 7.12 -22.23 -8.05
N SER A 156 7.48 -20.99 -7.69
CA SER A 156 8.30 -20.68 -6.52
C SER A 156 7.80 -19.45 -5.74
N SER A 157 8.08 -19.45 -4.44
CA SER A 157 7.73 -18.34 -3.55
C SER A 157 8.41 -17.04 -3.99
N LYS A 158 9.63 -17.12 -4.54
CA LYS A 158 10.42 -15.96 -4.99
C LYS A 158 9.67 -15.21 -6.09
N ILE A 159 9.10 -15.90 -7.07
CA ILE A 159 8.35 -15.31 -8.17
C ILE A 159 7.10 -14.61 -7.65
N ILE A 160 6.26 -15.31 -6.86
CA ILE A 160 5.02 -14.73 -6.32
C ILE A 160 5.29 -13.50 -5.45
N LYS A 161 6.30 -13.56 -4.57
CA LYS A 161 6.68 -12.41 -3.73
C LYS A 161 7.07 -11.19 -4.55
N ASN A 162 7.94 -11.36 -5.54
CA ASN A 162 8.40 -10.23 -6.38
C ASN A 162 7.26 -9.69 -7.22
N TYR A 163 6.43 -10.57 -7.78
CA TYR A 163 5.28 -10.16 -8.58
C TYR A 163 4.27 -9.35 -7.76
N ILE A 164 3.88 -9.81 -6.56
CA ILE A 164 2.98 -9.05 -5.67
C ILE A 164 3.57 -7.68 -5.31
N LYS A 165 4.87 -7.60 -4.98
CA LYS A 165 5.54 -6.33 -4.69
C LYS A 165 5.46 -5.36 -5.88
N ILE A 166 5.73 -5.83 -7.09
CA ILE A 166 5.63 -5.01 -8.31
C ILE A 166 4.19 -4.56 -8.54
N LEU A 167 3.22 -5.46 -8.45
CA LEU A 167 1.82 -5.13 -8.66
C LEU A 167 1.30 -4.11 -7.63
N LEU A 168 1.74 -4.17 -6.37
CA LEU A 168 1.43 -3.15 -5.35
C LEU A 168 1.98 -1.77 -5.70
N LEU A 169 3.18 -1.69 -6.29
CA LEU A 169 3.74 -0.42 -6.78
C LEU A 169 2.97 0.10 -8.00
N LEU A 170 2.70 -0.78 -8.97
CA LEU A 170 1.95 -0.46 -10.19
C LEU A 170 0.49 -0.07 -9.90
N ARG A 171 -0.10 -0.60 -8.83
CA ARG A 171 -1.47 -0.29 -8.39
C ARG A 171 -1.74 1.21 -8.29
N ILE A 172 -0.76 1.98 -7.84
CA ILE A 172 -0.90 3.43 -7.69
C ILE A 172 -1.00 4.14 -9.04
N LEU A 173 -0.25 3.69 -10.04
CA LEU A 173 -0.31 4.25 -11.39
C LEU A 173 -1.71 4.04 -11.99
N ILE A 174 -2.31 2.88 -11.74
CA ILE A 174 -3.64 2.55 -12.24
C ILE A 174 -4.72 3.33 -11.47
N ILE A 175 -4.59 3.51 -10.16
CA ILE A 175 -5.47 4.39 -9.39
C ILE A 175 -5.38 5.84 -9.89
N LYS A 176 -4.15 6.34 -10.14
CA LYS A 176 -3.92 7.68 -10.71
C LYS A 176 -4.66 7.83 -12.03
N PHE A 177 -4.52 6.86 -12.91
CA PHE A 177 -5.21 6.84 -14.19
C PHE A 177 -6.73 6.98 -14.05
N TYR A 178 -7.34 6.24 -13.13
CA TYR A 178 -8.79 6.32 -12.90
C TYR A 178 -9.24 7.66 -12.34
N LEU A 179 -8.42 8.27 -11.48
CA LEU A 179 -8.71 9.60 -10.95
C LEU A 179 -8.63 10.67 -12.05
N GLU A 180 -7.58 10.64 -12.88
CA GLU A 180 -7.35 11.63 -13.94
C GLU A 180 -8.39 11.54 -15.06
N LYS A 181 -8.89 10.34 -15.34
CA LYS A 181 -9.89 10.08 -16.38
C LYS A 181 -11.33 10.01 -15.84
N GLU A 182 -11.51 10.25 -14.54
CA GLU A 182 -12.81 10.15 -13.85
C GLU A 182 -13.54 8.82 -14.09
N ILE A 183 -12.79 7.73 -14.18
CA ILE A 183 -13.32 6.41 -14.50
C ILE A 183 -14.01 5.81 -13.27
N LYS A 184 -15.31 5.56 -13.40
CA LYS A 184 -16.07 4.78 -12.43
C LYS A 184 -15.86 3.29 -12.68
N LEU A 185 -15.16 2.64 -11.74
CA LEU A 185 -14.95 1.19 -11.79
C LEU A 185 -16.23 0.44 -11.42
N VAL A 186 -16.67 -0.45 -12.31
CA VAL A 186 -17.74 -1.43 -12.03
C VAL A 186 -17.30 -2.82 -12.52
N PRO A 187 -17.78 -3.93 -11.94
CA PRO A 187 -17.29 -5.27 -12.32
C PRO A 187 -17.37 -5.56 -13.84
N GLN A 188 -18.36 -4.98 -14.53
CA GLN A 188 -18.61 -5.20 -15.95
C GLN A 188 -17.60 -4.51 -16.88
N ASN A 189 -16.87 -3.50 -16.42
CA ASN A 189 -15.98 -2.70 -17.27
C ASN A 189 -14.49 -3.01 -17.09
N ILE A 190 -14.13 -4.02 -16.28
CA ILE A 190 -12.73 -4.40 -15.98
C ILE A 190 -11.93 -4.63 -17.27
N GLU A 191 -12.43 -5.44 -18.20
CA GLU A 191 -11.76 -5.76 -19.46
C GLU A 191 -11.54 -4.52 -20.34
N ASN A 192 -12.59 -3.72 -20.52
CA ASN A 192 -12.54 -2.51 -21.35
C ASN A 192 -11.58 -1.48 -20.77
N ILE A 193 -11.64 -1.26 -19.45
CA ILE A 193 -10.72 -0.38 -18.74
C ILE A 193 -9.29 -0.90 -18.84
N SER A 194 -9.10 -2.22 -18.73
CA SER A 194 -7.76 -2.80 -18.78
C SER A 194 -7.08 -2.55 -20.12
N GLN A 195 -7.83 -2.65 -21.22
CA GLN A 195 -7.37 -2.30 -22.55
C GLN A 195 -7.11 -0.79 -22.72
N LEU A 196 -7.90 0.05 -22.06
CA LEU A 196 -7.74 1.51 -22.14
C LEU A 196 -6.46 1.94 -21.42
N VAL A 197 -6.25 1.47 -20.19
CA VAL A 197 -5.04 1.73 -19.40
C VAL A 197 -3.78 1.22 -20.11
N SER A 198 -3.82 0.01 -20.68
CA SER A 198 -2.65 -0.57 -21.36
C SER A 198 -2.30 0.12 -22.68
N LYS A 199 -3.25 0.84 -23.30
CA LYS A 199 -3.00 1.70 -24.46
C LYS A 199 -2.34 3.01 -24.04
N GLU A 200 -2.74 3.59 -22.92
CA GLU A 200 -2.17 4.86 -22.44
C GLU A 200 -0.83 4.68 -21.72
N ILE A 201 -0.63 3.54 -21.05
CA ILE A 201 0.61 3.23 -20.33
C ILE A 201 1.35 2.14 -21.09
N GLU A 202 2.32 2.56 -21.89
CA GLU A 202 2.99 1.71 -22.87
C GLU A 202 3.63 0.47 -22.28
N PHE A 203 4.21 0.53 -21.08
CA PHE A 203 4.91 -0.61 -20.47
C PHE A 203 4.01 -1.59 -19.71
N LEU A 204 2.70 -1.29 -19.56
CA LEU A 204 1.75 -2.18 -18.90
C LEU A 204 0.99 -3.04 -19.89
N ASP A 205 0.97 -4.35 -19.65
CA ASP A 205 0.15 -5.31 -20.41
C ASP A 205 -1.26 -5.45 -19.82
N ASN A 206 -2.20 -5.95 -20.64
CA ASN A 206 -3.60 -6.12 -20.27
C ASN A 206 -3.80 -7.02 -19.04
N ASN A 207 -2.99 -8.07 -18.88
CA ASN A 207 -3.17 -9.03 -17.80
C ASN A 207 -2.75 -8.41 -16.46
N THR A 208 -1.59 -7.75 -16.44
CA THR A 208 -1.12 -6.97 -15.27
C THR A 208 -2.15 -5.93 -14.84
N VAL A 209 -2.68 -5.16 -15.80
CA VAL A 209 -3.72 -4.17 -15.52
C VAL A 209 -4.98 -4.83 -14.98
N LYS A 210 -5.43 -5.92 -15.59
CA LYS A 210 -6.62 -6.66 -15.16
C LYS A 210 -6.48 -7.12 -13.71
N ILE A 211 -5.38 -7.78 -13.35
CA ILE A 211 -5.13 -8.25 -11.98
C ILE A 211 -5.18 -7.09 -10.98
N ILE A 212 -4.53 -5.97 -11.30
CA ILE A 212 -4.55 -4.79 -10.43
C ILE A 212 -5.97 -4.20 -10.34
N THR A 213 -6.69 -4.08 -11.45
CA THR A 213 -8.06 -3.57 -11.50
C THR A 213 -8.99 -4.42 -10.64
N GLN A 214 -8.87 -5.75 -10.76
CA GLN A 214 -9.58 -6.71 -9.92
C GLN A 214 -9.27 -6.50 -8.44
N SER A 215 -8.00 -6.23 -8.08
CA SER A 215 -7.55 -5.97 -6.70
C SER A 215 -8.20 -4.76 -6.01
N LEU A 216 -8.89 -3.91 -6.77
CA LEU A 216 -9.63 -2.75 -6.24
C LEU A 216 -11.07 -3.10 -5.84
N PHE A 217 -11.57 -4.28 -6.26
CA PHE A 217 -12.89 -4.76 -5.88
C PHE A 217 -12.83 -5.64 -4.64
N LYS A 218 -13.98 -5.72 -3.96
CA LYS A 218 -14.26 -6.76 -2.97
C LYS A 218 -14.68 -8.04 -3.68
N TYR A 219 -14.37 -9.18 -3.07
CA TYR A 219 -14.73 -10.50 -3.58
C TYR A 219 -16.24 -10.69 -3.77
N GLU A 220 -17.07 -10.13 -2.89
CA GLU A 220 -18.54 -10.17 -3.05
C GLU A 220 -19.05 -9.51 -4.34
N HIS A 221 -18.29 -8.57 -4.89
CA HIS A 221 -18.60 -7.92 -6.16
C HIS A 221 -17.97 -8.64 -7.36
N LEU A 222 -16.94 -9.48 -7.12
CA LEU A 222 -16.19 -10.18 -8.14
C LEU A 222 -15.72 -11.56 -7.65
N SER A 223 -16.61 -12.55 -7.68
CA SER A 223 -16.34 -13.91 -7.20
C SER A 223 -15.28 -14.67 -8.00
N ASN A 224 -15.00 -14.25 -9.24
CA ASN A 224 -13.98 -14.81 -10.14
C ASN A 224 -12.68 -13.98 -10.17
N MET A 225 -12.38 -13.27 -9.07
CA MET A 225 -11.14 -12.52 -8.90
C MET A 225 -9.92 -13.46 -8.90
N SER A 226 -8.83 -13.06 -9.57
CA SER A 226 -7.57 -13.80 -9.49
C SER A 226 -7.10 -13.94 -8.03
N PRO A 227 -6.59 -15.10 -7.59
CA PRO A 227 -5.98 -15.26 -6.26
C PRO A 227 -4.85 -14.25 -6.01
N ILE A 228 -4.08 -13.87 -7.05
CA ILE A 228 -3.04 -12.83 -6.92
C ILE A 228 -3.69 -11.47 -6.66
N ALA A 229 -4.78 -11.15 -7.38
CA ALA A 229 -5.54 -9.93 -7.14
C ALA A 229 -6.14 -9.92 -5.72
N THR A 230 -6.64 -11.05 -5.23
CA THR A 230 -7.14 -11.22 -3.86
C THR A 230 -6.03 -10.95 -2.84
N LEU A 231 -4.85 -11.54 -3.00
CA LEU A 231 -3.71 -11.29 -2.11
C LEU A 231 -3.29 -9.82 -2.12
N ILE A 232 -3.25 -9.16 -3.28
CA ILE A 232 -2.95 -7.72 -3.38
C ILE A 232 -4.01 -6.88 -2.65
N SER A 233 -5.29 -7.21 -2.81
CA SER A 233 -6.39 -6.52 -2.12
C SER A 233 -6.24 -6.66 -0.60
N ILE A 234 -5.98 -7.88 -0.11
CA ILE A 234 -5.75 -8.16 1.32
C ILE A 234 -4.55 -7.35 1.84
N PHE A 235 -3.40 -7.46 1.18
CA PHE A 235 -2.19 -6.78 1.61
C PHE A 235 -2.36 -5.26 1.60
N SER A 236 -2.87 -4.69 0.51
CA SER A 236 -2.99 -3.25 0.36
C SER A 236 -4.01 -2.60 1.29
N ASN A 237 -5.11 -3.27 1.63
CA ASN A 237 -6.12 -2.74 2.55
C ASN A 237 -5.63 -2.71 4.00
N ARG A 238 -4.58 -3.47 4.35
CA ARG A 238 -4.08 -3.51 5.73
C ARG A 238 -3.22 -2.35 6.15
N THR A 239 -2.45 -1.79 5.23
CA THR A 239 -1.66 -0.61 5.52
C THR A 239 -2.46 0.68 5.56
N LYS A 240 -3.75 0.65 5.19
CA LYS A 240 -4.55 1.87 5.11
C LYS A 240 -4.81 2.54 6.46
N ILE A 241 -4.71 1.80 7.56
CA ILE A 241 -4.98 2.32 8.90
C ILE A 241 -3.97 1.69 9.88
N PRO A 242 -3.01 2.46 10.44
CA PRO A 242 -2.31 2.00 11.63
C PRO A 242 -3.35 1.77 12.73
N ASN A 243 -3.56 0.52 13.12
CA ASN A 243 -4.46 0.17 14.22
C ASN A 243 -3.74 0.55 15.53
N ILE A 244 -3.80 1.83 15.90
CA ILE A 244 -3.45 2.29 17.25
C ILE A 244 -4.55 1.77 18.17
N LYS A 245 -4.42 0.53 18.63
CA LYS A 245 -5.30 0.00 19.69
C LYS A 245 -4.83 0.57 21.02
N ASN A 246 -5.66 1.41 21.59
CA ASN A 246 -5.46 1.93 22.93
C ASN A 246 -5.79 0.83 23.94
N ASN A 247 -4.79 0.03 24.36
CA ASN A 247 -5.02 -1.09 25.27
C ASN A 247 -5.05 -0.57 26.72
N ARG A 248 -6.23 -0.12 27.16
CA ARG A 248 -6.46 0.56 28.45
C ARG A 248 -6.00 -0.25 29.68
N THR A 249 -5.89 -1.57 29.59
CA THR A 249 -5.52 -2.46 30.70
C THR A 249 -4.02 -2.62 30.94
N LYS A 250 -3.15 -2.26 29.98
CA LYS A 250 -1.68 -2.44 30.11
C LYS A 250 -0.88 -1.13 30.13
N GLY A 251 -1.53 0.04 30.11
CA GLY A 251 -0.83 1.33 30.12
C GLY A 251 0.14 1.55 28.95
N PHE A 252 0.01 0.75 27.88
CA PHE A 252 0.89 0.78 26.71
C PHE A 252 0.04 1.07 25.47
N ILE A 253 0.46 2.09 24.71
CA ILE A 253 0.01 2.31 23.32
C ILE A 253 0.82 1.33 22.48
N GLY A 254 0.38 0.08 22.44
CA GLY A 254 1.01 -1.00 21.67
C GLY A 254 0.18 -1.34 20.43
N TYR A 255 0.86 -1.56 19.31
CA TYR A 255 0.23 -2.02 18.06
C TYR A 255 -0.38 -3.41 18.24
N ASP A 256 -1.46 -3.66 17.52
CA ASP A 256 -2.16 -4.94 17.47
C ASP A 256 -1.20 -6.03 16.95
N GLU A 257 -0.71 -6.91 17.83
CA GLU A 257 0.13 -8.05 17.47
C GLU A 257 -0.62 -9.11 16.64
N SER A 258 -1.95 -8.96 16.47
CA SER A 258 -2.74 -9.74 15.52
C SER A 258 -2.70 -9.08 14.13
N TRP A 259 -1.69 -9.39 13.33
CA TRP A 259 -1.46 -8.79 12.01
C TRP A 259 -2.59 -9.13 11.03
N PHE A 260 -3.30 -10.22 11.30
CA PHE A 260 -4.65 -10.45 10.80
C PHE A 260 -5.76 -10.12 11.82
N SER A 261 -5.89 -8.86 12.26
CA SER A 261 -7.20 -8.31 12.64
C SER A 261 -8.17 -8.24 11.42
N ILE A 262 -8.31 -9.33 10.65
CA ILE A 262 -9.38 -9.46 9.67
C ILE A 262 -10.52 -9.59 10.64
N LYS A 263 -11.11 -8.45 11.03
CA LYS A 263 -12.34 -8.48 11.76
C LYS A 263 -13.17 -9.46 10.95
N GLN A 264 -13.67 -10.51 11.61
CA GLN A 264 -14.63 -11.42 11.00
C GLN A 264 -15.85 -10.66 10.44
N SER A 265 -15.94 -9.33 10.63
CA SER A 265 -16.79 -8.41 9.89
C SER A 265 -16.62 -8.60 8.38
N ASN A 266 -17.46 -9.47 7.88
CA ASN A 266 -17.80 -9.78 6.51
C ASN A 266 -16.70 -10.52 5.75
N SER A 267 -16.65 -11.85 5.96
CA SER A 267 -15.95 -12.84 5.11
C SER A 267 -16.32 -12.80 3.61
N LYS A 268 -17.14 -11.84 3.20
CA LYS A 268 -17.56 -11.55 1.83
C LYS A 268 -16.61 -10.58 1.12
N ASP A 269 -15.79 -9.83 1.85
CA ASP A 269 -14.90 -8.81 1.25
C ASP A 269 -13.73 -9.42 0.45
N TYR A 270 -13.32 -10.66 0.76
CA TYR A 270 -12.21 -11.38 0.13
C TYR A 270 -12.59 -12.86 -0.08
N ASP A 271 -11.83 -13.62 -0.89
CA ASP A 271 -12.09 -15.07 -1.03
C ASP A 271 -11.98 -15.73 0.36
N PRO A 272 -13.07 -16.30 0.89
CA PRO A 272 -13.11 -16.79 2.26
C PRO A 272 -12.13 -17.95 2.51
N ARG A 273 -11.76 -18.71 1.48
CA ARG A 273 -10.82 -19.84 1.60
C ARG A 273 -9.38 -19.34 1.71
N ILE A 274 -9.01 -18.36 0.89
CA ILE A 274 -7.68 -17.69 0.99
C ILE A 274 -7.56 -17.00 2.34
N ILE A 275 -8.60 -16.29 2.79
CA ILE A 275 -8.61 -15.66 4.11
C ILE A 275 -8.45 -16.68 5.23
N LYS A 276 -9.21 -17.78 5.18
CA LYS A 276 -9.12 -18.83 6.20
C LYS A 276 -7.71 -19.41 6.29
N GLU A 277 -7.09 -19.72 5.15
CA GLU A 277 -5.73 -20.25 5.10
C GLU A 277 -4.70 -19.28 5.68
N LEU A 278 -4.78 -17.99 5.31
CA LEU A 278 -3.92 -16.95 5.87
C LEU A 278 -4.10 -16.80 7.39
N LEU A 279 -5.35 -16.84 7.88
CA LEU A 279 -5.65 -16.82 9.31
C LEU A 279 -5.09 -18.03 10.06
N GLU A 280 -5.13 -19.22 9.46
CA GLU A 280 -4.53 -20.43 10.02
C GLU A 280 -3.00 -20.30 10.11
N ILE A 281 -2.36 -19.73 9.08
CA ILE A 281 -0.93 -19.42 9.10
C ILE A 281 -0.61 -18.47 10.27
N ALA A 282 -1.34 -17.35 10.41
CA ALA A 282 -1.09 -16.42 11.51
C ALA A 282 -1.26 -17.09 12.87
N ARG A 283 -2.36 -17.84 13.06
CA ARG A 283 -2.63 -18.55 14.31
C ARG A 283 -1.51 -19.54 14.66
N LYS A 284 -1.04 -20.34 13.70
CA LYS A 284 0.06 -21.31 13.89
C LYS A 284 1.37 -20.62 14.31
N ASN A 285 1.58 -19.38 13.87
CA ASN A 285 2.81 -18.61 14.15
C ASN A 285 2.65 -17.57 15.27
N LYS A 286 1.50 -17.53 15.97
CA LYS A 286 1.17 -16.57 17.04
C LYS A 286 1.23 -15.11 16.58
N TRP A 287 0.67 -14.84 15.39
CA TRP A 287 0.54 -13.52 14.76
C TRP A 287 -0.92 -13.04 14.71
#